data_AF-A0A6P8YPD2-F1
#
_entry.id   AF-A0A6P8YPD2-F1
#
_cell.length_a   1.000
_cell.length_b   1.000
_cell.length_c   1.000
_cell.angle_alpha   90.00
_cell.angle_beta   90.00
_cell.angle_gamma   90.00
#
_symmetry.space_group_name_H-M   'P 1'
#
loop_
_entity.id
_entity.type
_entity.pdbx_description
1 polymer ?
#
loop_
_entity_poly.entity_id
_entity_poly.type
_entity_poly.pdbx_seq_one_letter_code
_entity_poly.pdbx_strand_id
1 'polypeptide(L)'
;MLSLNVKSALRALTSTCVRQLSNQPTEIVKNTEEPVELPPFTEEQRTKILDAINKHSVEQLLSYDITKSRANKLQNWKARNGPMSQLNDIFYVEGFGLKVATKFFQSLLLEPHASRASKSAKPSRTAPFITPTMDEHQRQQITSSVGVRIGVTSVSWARLELPESKYSPCVLSHWQHHEINDKKLHLSELARRCIYVTHQIPEADCYILENPQMAQASSNPGSIDQQNVNIQKAQVTAMMSYALMARANPNDAKSNLFYLRRFLTARLFNHLVGTERVSSEDTILNMMRTHYNMEEQPEHDEKLYLCSQVQFPANLRAMYSKVERYQRELLSQAFLLNLAFVRLVLLQDASSISTVSRSSKKLPTDQELD
;
A
#
# COMPACT_ATOMS: atom_id res chain seq x y z
N MET A 1 26.39 -28.08 35.79
CA MET A 1 24.91 -28.02 35.81
C MET A 1 24.40 -26.73 36.50
N LEU A 2 24.86 -25.54 36.07
CA LEU A 2 24.42 -24.25 36.66
C LEU A 2 24.01 -23.21 35.59
N SER A 3 24.17 -23.49 34.29
CA SER A 3 23.85 -22.56 33.20
C SER A 3 22.46 -22.73 32.56
N LEU A 4 21.70 -23.76 32.95
CA LEU A 4 20.37 -24.06 32.40
C LEU A 4 19.23 -23.38 33.19
N ASN A 5 19.44 -23.04 34.46
CA ASN A 5 18.39 -22.45 35.32
C ASN A 5 18.24 -20.92 35.17
N VAL A 6 19.22 -20.21 34.61
CA VAL A 6 19.12 -18.76 34.40
C VAL A 6 18.25 -18.42 33.18
N LYS A 7 18.28 -19.27 32.14
CA LYS A 7 17.49 -19.06 30.91
C LYS A 7 16.01 -19.39 31.08
N SER A 8 15.66 -20.30 32.00
CA SER A 8 14.26 -20.57 32.37
C SER A 8 13.69 -19.47 33.27
N ALA A 9 14.47 -18.93 34.20
CA ALA A 9 14.07 -17.82 35.07
C ALA A 9 13.81 -16.51 34.29
N LEU A 10 14.64 -16.20 33.29
CA LEU A 10 14.44 -15.01 32.44
C LEU A 10 13.22 -15.10 31.52
N ARG A 11 12.83 -16.32 31.09
CA ARG A 11 11.58 -16.54 30.33
C ARG A 11 10.32 -16.52 31.22
N ALA A 12 10.45 -16.89 32.50
CA ALA A 12 9.36 -16.79 33.47
C ALA A 12 9.02 -15.34 33.82
N LEU A 13 10.04 -14.46 33.91
CA LEU A 13 9.84 -13.04 34.22
C LEU A 13 9.11 -12.27 33.10
N THR A 14 9.32 -12.61 31.82
CA THR A 14 8.62 -11.94 30.71
C THR A 14 7.16 -12.40 30.55
N SER A 15 6.84 -13.67 30.84
CA SER A 15 5.45 -14.16 30.79
C SER A 15 4.57 -13.69 31.94
N THR A 16 5.17 -13.38 33.09
CA THR A 16 4.43 -12.89 34.28
C THR A 16 4.09 -11.40 34.16
N CYS A 17 4.96 -10.60 33.52
CA CYS A 17 4.70 -9.18 33.25
C CYS A 17 3.57 -8.96 32.22
N VAL A 18 3.48 -9.84 31.21
CA VAL A 18 2.39 -9.80 30.21
C VAL A 18 1.05 -10.25 30.82
N ARG A 19 1.06 -11.16 31.80
CA ARG A 19 -0.17 -11.56 32.53
C ARG A 19 -0.69 -10.52 33.52
N GLN A 20 0.18 -9.66 34.05
CA GLN A 20 -0.23 -8.56 34.95
C GLN A 20 -0.86 -7.37 34.22
N LEU A 21 -0.56 -7.17 32.92
CA LEU A 21 -1.23 -6.17 32.08
C LEU A 21 -2.61 -6.62 31.56
N SER A 22 -2.93 -7.91 31.64
CA SER A 22 -4.20 -8.47 31.13
C SER A 22 -5.30 -8.63 32.20
N ASN A 23 -4.97 -8.45 33.49
CA ASN A 23 -5.88 -8.68 34.61
C ASN A 23 -6.09 -7.43 35.48
N GLN A 24 -6.13 -6.24 34.87
CA GLN A 24 -6.88 -5.15 35.49
C GLN A 24 -8.37 -5.38 35.22
N PRO A 25 -9.22 -5.45 36.26
CA PRO A 25 -10.66 -5.50 36.06
C PRO A 25 -11.07 -4.17 35.40
N THR A 26 -11.47 -4.23 34.13
CA THR A 26 -12.17 -3.13 33.49
C THR A 26 -13.46 -2.92 34.29
N GLU A 27 -13.49 -1.87 35.11
CA GLU A 27 -14.74 -1.41 35.68
C GLU A 27 -15.72 -1.21 34.53
N ILE A 28 -16.88 -1.81 34.68
CA ILE A 28 -18.05 -1.63 33.84
C ILE A 28 -18.37 -0.13 33.92
N VAL A 29 -17.88 0.65 32.96
CA VAL A 29 -18.28 2.03 32.78
C VAL A 29 -19.76 1.99 32.42
N LYS A 30 -20.57 2.32 33.43
CA LYS A 30 -21.98 2.63 33.27
C LYS A 30 -22.12 3.64 32.14
N ASN A 31 -22.93 3.29 31.15
CA ASN A 31 -23.45 4.22 30.16
C ASN A 31 -23.94 5.49 30.86
N THR A 32 -23.11 6.52 30.77
CA THR A 32 -23.49 7.90 31.04
C THR A 32 -23.32 8.55 29.69
N GLU A 33 -24.42 8.91 29.04
CA GLU A 33 -24.42 9.69 27.81
C GLU A 33 -23.72 11.03 28.12
N GLU A 34 -22.41 11.09 27.92
CA GLU A 34 -21.73 12.38 27.82
C GLU A 34 -22.21 13.02 26.52
N PRO A 35 -22.82 14.22 26.58
CA PRO A 35 -23.25 14.91 25.38
C PRO A 35 -22.02 15.16 24.50
N VAL A 36 -22.14 14.82 23.22
CA VAL A 36 -21.11 15.14 22.21
C VAL A 36 -21.10 16.66 22.05
N GLU A 37 -20.29 17.33 22.86
CA GLU A 37 -20.24 18.78 22.89
C GLU A 37 -19.26 19.32 21.86
N LEU A 38 -19.73 20.30 21.08
CA LEU A 38 -18.90 21.10 20.20
C LEU A 38 -17.91 21.95 21.03
N PRO A 39 -16.76 22.34 20.45
CA PRO A 39 -15.87 23.29 21.10
C PRO A 39 -16.61 24.58 21.50
N PRO A 40 -16.14 25.29 22.55
CA PRO A 40 -16.79 26.52 22.98
C PRO A 40 -16.63 27.62 21.91
N PHE A 41 -17.70 27.84 21.14
CA PHE A 41 -17.84 28.99 20.26
C PHE A 41 -18.46 30.15 21.04
N THR A 42 -17.96 31.38 20.84
CA THR A 42 -18.59 32.60 21.36
C THR A 42 -19.98 32.79 20.74
N GLU A 43 -20.88 33.52 21.40
CA GLU A 43 -22.24 33.75 20.87
C GLU A 43 -22.22 34.43 19.49
N GLU A 44 -21.29 35.38 19.27
CA GLU A 44 -21.08 36.01 17.98
C GLU A 44 -20.68 35.01 16.88
N GLN A 45 -19.80 34.07 17.21
CA GLN A 45 -19.38 33.00 16.31
C GLN A 45 -20.53 32.02 16.01
N ARG A 46 -21.34 31.69 17.02
CA ARG A 46 -22.50 30.81 16.86
C ARG A 46 -23.52 31.40 15.90
N THR A 47 -23.85 32.68 16.08
CA THR A 47 -24.77 33.39 15.17
C THR A 47 -24.21 33.45 13.75
N LYS A 48 -22.90 33.74 13.59
CA LYS A 48 -22.24 33.78 12.27
C LYS A 48 -22.29 32.43 11.55
N ILE A 49 -22.02 31.33 12.27
CA ILE A 49 -22.07 29.97 11.70
C ILE A 49 -23.51 29.61 11.29
N LEU A 50 -24.48 29.83 12.17
CA LEU A 50 -25.89 29.54 11.89
C LEU A 50 -26.41 30.34 10.69
N ASP A 51 -26.06 31.62 10.62
CA ASP A 51 -26.45 32.48 9.50
C ASP A 51 -25.86 31.99 8.17
N ALA A 52 -24.57 31.64 8.16
CA ALA A 52 -23.90 31.10 6.99
C ALA A 52 -24.49 29.75 6.54
N ILE A 53 -24.80 28.84 7.46
CA ILE A 53 -25.42 27.54 7.14
C ILE A 53 -26.84 27.72 6.60
N ASN A 54 -27.60 28.64 7.18
CA ASN A 54 -29.00 28.83 6.81
C ASN A 54 -29.17 29.59 5.50
N LYS A 55 -28.32 30.58 5.21
CA LYS A 55 -28.41 31.42 4.00
C LYS A 55 -27.69 30.85 2.77
N HIS A 56 -26.59 30.12 2.94
CA HIS A 56 -25.82 29.65 1.79
C HIS A 56 -26.48 28.49 1.02
N SER A 57 -26.42 28.56 -0.32
CA SER A 57 -26.79 27.44 -1.20
C SER A 57 -25.73 26.33 -1.17
N VAL A 58 -26.01 25.16 -1.74
CA VAL A 58 -25.02 24.06 -1.83
C VAL A 58 -23.75 24.52 -2.54
N GLU A 59 -23.87 25.28 -3.61
CA GLU A 59 -22.74 25.80 -4.39
C GLU A 59 -21.87 26.74 -3.56
N GLN A 60 -22.49 27.58 -2.72
CA GLN A 60 -21.79 28.48 -1.82
C GLN A 60 -21.14 27.71 -0.65
N LEU A 61 -21.82 26.70 -0.13
CA LEU A 61 -21.29 25.84 0.93
C LEU A 61 -20.05 25.06 0.48
N LEU A 62 -19.96 24.67 -0.79
CA LEU A 62 -18.79 23.99 -1.36
C LEU A 62 -17.49 24.81 -1.35
N SER A 63 -17.56 26.11 -1.09
CA SER A 63 -16.36 26.95 -0.88
C SER A 63 -15.68 26.67 0.48
N TYR A 64 -16.41 26.09 1.43
CA TYR A 64 -15.97 25.76 2.79
C TYR A 64 -15.52 24.29 2.93
N ASP A 65 -15.12 23.86 4.13
CA ASP A 65 -14.65 22.48 4.39
C ASP A 65 -15.81 21.47 4.50
N ILE A 66 -16.50 21.24 3.38
CA ILE A 66 -17.62 20.31 3.26
C ILE A 66 -17.59 19.58 1.90
N THR A 67 -17.96 18.30 1.91
CA THR A 67 -18.07 17.51 0.68
C THR A 67 -19.44 17.72 0.01
N LYS A 68 -19.52 17.59 -1.33
CA LYS A 68 -20.80 17.66 -2.09
C LYS A 68 -21.90 16.75 -1.55
N SER A 69 -21.57 15.51 -1.16
CA SER A 69 -22.54 14.59 -0.58
C SER A 69 -23.12 15.14 0.74
N ARG A 70 -22.27 15.61 1.66
CA ARG A 70 -22.69 16.21 2.93
C ARG A 70 -23.46 17.51 2.76
N ALA A 71 -23.08 18.36 1.81
CA ALA A 71 -23.80 19.60 1.50
C ALA A 71 -25.23 19.31 0.99
N ASN A 72 -25.38 18.32 0.11
CA ASN A 72 -26.70 17.87 -0.34
C ASN A 72 -27.54 17.27 0.81
N LYS A 73 -26.92 16.46 1.68
CA LYS A 73 -27.61 15.90 2.85
C LYS A 73 -28.06 17.00 3.83
N LEU A 74 -27.23 18.01 4.03
CA LEU A 74 -27.55 19.18 4.84
C LEU A 74 -28.72 19.97 4.25
N GLN A 75 -28.71 20.23 2.92
CA GLN A 75 -29.83 20.89 2.25
C GLN A 75 -31.13 20.09 2.34
N ASN A 76 -31.06 18.77 2.14
CA ASN A 76 -32.20 17.88 2.25
C ASN A 76 -32.76 17.83 3.68
N TRP A 77 -31.89 17.86 4.68
CA TRP A 77 -32.30 17.94 6.08
C TRP A 77 -32.99 19.27 6.37
N LYS A 78 -32.44 20.40 5.89
CA LYS A 78 -33.06 21.73 6.03
C LYS A 78 -34.43 21.81 5.34
N ALA A 79 -34.57 21.19 4.17
CA ALA A 79 -35.85 21.16 3.45
C ALA A 79 -36.95 20.39 4.22
N ARG A 80 -36.58 19.46 5.10
CA ARG A 80 -37.51 18.64 5.89
C ARG A 80 -37.77 19.18 7.29
N ASN A 81 -36.75 19.74 7.92
CA ASN A 81 -36.79 20.13 9.34
C ASN A 81 -36.73 21.65 9.56
N GLY A 82 -36.60 22.44 8.49
CA GLY A 82 -36.44 23.90 8.57
C GLY A 82 -34.98 24.35 8.77
N PRO A 83 -34.76 25.66 8.95
CA PRO A 83 -33.43 26.20 9.24
C PRO A 83 -32.89 25.67 10.58
N MET A 84 -31.56 25.52 10.68
CA MET A 84 -30.92 25.10 11.94
C MET A 84 -31.06 26.18 12.99
N SER A 85 -31.45 25.77 14.20
CA SER A 85 -31.67 26.64 15.36
C SER A 85 -30.48 26.65 16.30
N GLN A 86 -29.78 25.52 16.41
CA GLN A 86 -28.60 25.33 17.25
C GLN A 86 -27.51 24.62 16.47
N LEU A 87 -26.24 24.84 16.84
CA LEU A 87 -25.12 24.17 16.17
C LEU A 87 -25.16 22.64 16.33
N ASN A 88 -25.76 22.15 17.42
CA ASN A 88 -25.93 20.73 17.68
C ASN A 88 -26.86 20.04 16.68
N ASP A 89 -27.72 20.80 15.98
CA ASP A 89 -28.63 20.27 14.98
C ASP A 89 -27.88 19.58 13.83
N ILE A 90 -26.61 19.95 13.61
CA ILE A 90 -25.73 19.33 12.62
C ILE A 90 -25.52 17.83 12.84
N PHE A 91 -25.62 17.34 14.08
CA PHE A 91 -25.42 15.93 14.40
C PHE A 91 -26.60 15.06 13.99
N TYR A 92 -27.77 15.66 13.74
CA TYR A 92 -28.91 14.98 13.12
C TYR A 92 -28.77 14.87 11.60
N VAL A 93 -27.76 15.51 10.99
CA VAL A 93 -27.45 15.39 9.57
C VAL A 93 -26.49 14.23 9.35
N GLU A 94 -26.95 13.23 8.61
CA GLU A 94 -26.17 12.02 8.34
C GLU A 94 -24.81 12.36 7.69
N GLY A 95 -23.73 11.89 8.31
CA GLY A 95 -22.36 12.09 7.84
C GLY A 95 -21.58 13.21 8.53
N PHE A 96 -22.18 13.91 9.51
CA PHE A 96 -21.51 14.86 10.40
C PHE A 96 -21.25 14.24 11.77
N GLY A 97 -19.99 13.91 12.06
CA GLY A 97 -19.51 13.62 13.41
C GLY A 97 -18.74 14.81 13.99
N LEU A 98 -18.43 14.79 15.29
CA LEU A 98 -17.79 15.89 16.03
C LEU A 98 -16.59 16.52 15.31
N LYS A 99 -15.65 15.69 14.82
CA LYS A 99 -14.45 16.16 14.10
C LYS A 99 -14.79 16.87 12.79
N VAL A 100 -15.81 16.39 12.07
CA VAL A 100 -16.22 16.93 10.77
C VAL A 100 -17.00 18.23 10.96
N ALA A 101 -17.94 18.25 11.90
CA ALA A 101 -18.71 19.45 12.24
C ALA A 101 -17.79 20.58 12.73
N THR A 102 -16.83 20.26 13.61
CA THR A 102 -15.86 21.23 14.12
C THR A 102 -15.04 21.88 12.99
N LYS A 103 -14.47 21.08 12.08
CA LYS A 103 -13.70 21.62 10.94
C LYS A 103 -14.56 22.47 10.01
N PHE A 104 -15.78 22.02 9.74
CA PHE A 104 -16.73 22.76 8.91
C PHE A 104 -17.07 24.12 9.55
N PHE A 105 -17.40 24.16 10.84
CA PHE A 105 -17.69 25.40 11.56
C PHE A 105 -16.49 26.35 11.62
N GLN A 106 -15.29 25.83 11.88
CA GLN A 106 -14.07 26.62 11.81
C GLN A 106 -13.87 27.24 10.42
N SER A 107 -14.17 26.49 9.36
CA SER A 107 -14.07 27.00 7.99
C SER A 107 -15.09 28.10 7.67
N LEU A 108 -16.26 28.11 8.32
CA LEU A 108 -17.29 29.15 8.15
C LEU A 108 -16.97 30.45 8.90
N LEU A 109 -16.19 30.36 9.99
CA LEU A 109 -15.77 31.54 10.76
C LEU A 109 -14.67 32.33 10.05
N LEU A 110 -13.80 31.63 9.33
CA LEU A 110 -12.81 32.19 8.43
C LEU A 110 -13.54 32.70 7.18
N GLU A 111 -13.42 33.99 6.86
CA GLU A 111 -14.00 34.55 5.63
C GLU A 111 -13.57 33.73 4.41
N PRO A 112 -14.42 33.64 3.36
CA PRO A 112 -14.09 32.87 2.17
C PRO A 112 -12.79 33.41 1.58
N HIS A 113 -11.69 32.71 1.84
CA HIS A 113 -10.39 33.09 1.38
C HIS A 113 -10.43 33.21 -0.15
N ALA A 114 -10.33 34.45 -0.65
CA ALA A 114 -10.01 34.78 -2.04
C ALA A 114 -8.60 34.29 -2.46
N SER A 115 -8.01 33.32 -1.74
CA SER A 115 -6.68 32.75 -1.97
C SER A 115 -6.69 31.31 -2.49
N ARG A 116 -7.86 30.74 -2.84
CA ARG A 116 -7.95 29.46 -3.56
C ARG A 116 -7.97 29.57 -5.10
N ALA A 117 -7.73 30.77 -5.64
CA ALA A 117 -7.34 30.94 -7.05
C ALA A 117 -5.86 30.59 -7.31
N SER A 118 -5.07 30.29 -6.27
CA SER A 118 -3.87 29.49 -6.47
C SER A 118 -4.31 28.05 -6.73
N LYS A 119 -3.92 27.52 -7.88
CA LYS A 119 -4.04 26.11 -8.23
C LYS A 119 -3.17 25.27 -7.28
N SER A 120 -3.48 25.20 -5.99
CA SER A 120 -3.11 24.04 -5.19
C SER A 120 -3.97 22.92 -5.76
N ALA A 121 -3.41 22.20 -6.74
CA ALA A 121 -3.98 20.97 -7.23
C ALA A 121 -4.43 20.19 -6.00
N LYS A 122 -5.74 20.00 -5.83
CA LYS A 122 -6.27 19.11 -4.80
C LYS A 122 -5.42 17.84 -4.94
N PRO A 123 -4.68 17.40 -3.90
CA PRO A 123 -3.85 16.21 -4.03
C PRO A 123 -4.81 15.14 -4.53
N SER A 124 -4.56 14.66 -5.75
CA SER A 124 -5.54 13.80 -6.40
C SER A 124 -5.74 12.64 -5.44
N ARG A 125 -6.99 12.26 -5.21
CA ARG A 125 -7.37 11.13 -4.34
C ARG A 125 -6.89 9.79 -4.89
N THR A 126 -5.81 9.76 -5.67
CA THR A 126 -5.10 8.54 -6.02
C THR A 126 -4.60 7.96 -4.72
N ALA A 127 -5.22 6.86 -4.30
CA ALA A 127 -4.69 6.04 -3.21
C ALA A 127 -3.19 5.79 -3.48
N PRO A 128 -2.33 5.90 -2.46
CA PRO A 128 -0.90 5.72 -2.64
C PRO A 128 -0.62 4.35 -3.28
N PHE A 129 0.46 4.27 -4.07
CA PHE A 129 0.85 3.02 -4.73
C PHE A 129 1.19 1.92 -3.71
N ILE A 130 1.56 2.29 -2.49
CA ILE A 130 1.98 1.41 -1.40
C ILE A 130 1.23 1.69 -0.09
N THR A 131 1.22 0.69 0.78
CA THR A 131 0.79 0.79 2.19
C THR A 131 1.79 0.07 3.10
N PRO A 132 2.24 0.64 4.23
CA PRO A 132 2.00 2.01 4.68
C PRO A 132 2.62 3.04 3.72
N THR A 133 2.29 4.32 3.91
CA THR A 133 2.92 5.40 3.14
C THR A 133 4.39 5.53 3.52
N MET A 134 5.25 5.78 2.54
CA MET A 134 6.67 6.04 2.73
C MET A 134 6.90 7.55 2.72
N ASP A 135 7.70 8.04 3.67
CA ASP A 135 8.15 9.43 3.67
C ASP A 135 9.35 9.63 2.72
N GLU A 136 9.57 10.88 2.34
CA GLU A 136 10.59 11.26 1.37
C GLU A 136 12.03 10.99 1.87
N HIS A 137 12.26 11.12 3.17
CA HIS A 137 13.57 10.89 3.77
C HIS A 137 13.92 9.40 3.77
N GLN A 138 12.97 8.54 4.16
CA GLN A 138 13.08 7.09 4.07
C GLN A 138 13.32 6.66 2.62
N ARG A 139 12.57 7.22 1.66
CA ARG A 139 12.72 6.91 0.24
C ARG A 139 14.14 7.13 -0.26
N GLN A 140 14.75 8.27 0.10
CA GLN A 140 16.10 8.63 -0.33
C GLN A 140 17.20 7.77 0.30
N GLN A 141 16.92 7.13 1.44
CA GLN A 141 17.87 6.24 2.13
C GLN A 141 17.89 4.81 1.58
N ILE A 142 16.89 4.42 0.78
CA ILE A 142 16.80 3.07 0.22
C ILE A 142 17.82 2.92 -0.91
N THR A 143 18.70 1.94 -0.75
CA THR A 143 19.70 1.52 -1.73
C THR A 143 19.39 0.15 -2.32
N SER A 144 18.60 -0.67 -1.61
CA SER A 144 18.23 -2.01 -2.05
C SER A 144 16.81 -2.39 -1.63
N SER A 145 16.12 -3.14 -2.47
CA SER A 145 14.77 -3.62 -2.18
C SER A 145 14.57 -5.07 -2.62
N VAL A 146 13.66 -5.78 -1.96
CA VAL A 146 13.30 -7.16 -2.34
C VAL A 146 11.80 -7.26 -2.59
N GLY A 147 11.40 -7.68 -3.79
CA GLY A 147 10.02 -8.07 -4.08
C GLY A 147 9.80 -9.54 -3.74
N VAL A 148 8.78 -9.83 -2.94
CA VAL A 148 8.42 -11.17 -2.47
C VAL A 148 7.04 -11.54 -3.00
N ARG A 149 6.98 -12.60 -3.81
CA ARG A 149 5.75 -13.16 -4.38
C ARG A 149 5.40 -14.46 -3.68
N ILE A 150 4.25 -14.46 -3.01
CA ILE A 150 3.74 -15.63 -2.28
C ILE A 150 2.71 -16.38 -3.14
N GLY A 151 3.09 -17.58 -3.59
CA GLY A 151 2.21 -18.55 -4.25
C GLY A 151 1.27 -19.25 -3.28
N VAL A 152 0.65 -20.34 -3.72
CA VAL A 152 -0.16 -21.20 -2.83
C VAL A 152 0.74 -22.08 -1.98
N THR A 153 1.76 -22.67 -2.61
CA THR A 153 2.69 -23.62 -2.00
C THR A 153 4.13 -23.15 -2.00
N SER A 154 4.41 -21.97 -2.54
CA SER A 154 5.77 -21.51 -2.81
C SER A 154 5.94 -20.02 -2.60
N VAL A 155 7.20 -19.59 -2.54
CA VAL A 155 7.60 -18.19 -2.46
C VAL A 155 8.72 -17.95 -3.45
N SER A 156 8.59 -16.88 -4.23
CA SER A 156 9.66 -16.36 -5.09
C SER A 156 10.06 -14.97 -4.63
N TRP A 157 11.33 -14.62 -4.78
CA TRP A 157 11.81 -13.29 -4.47
C TRP A 157 12.83 -12.78 -5.49
N ALA A 158 12.91 -11.46 -5.63
CA ALA A 158 13.87 -10.77 -6.48
C ALA A 158 14.44 -9.55 -5.74
N ARG A 159 15.77 -9.51 -5.56
CA ARG A 159 16.48 -8.38 -4.95
C ARG A 159 17.03 -7.46 -6.03
N LEU A 160 16.72 -6.17 -5.92
CA LEU A 160 17.21 -5.12 -6.78
C LEU A 160 18.11 -4.19 -5.99
N GLU A 161 19.28 -3.91 -6.54
CA GLU A 161 20.15 -2.82 -6.10
C GLU A 161 19.82 -1.59 -6.92
N LEU A 162 19.56 -0.47 -6.25
CA LEU A 162 19.26 0.78 -6.93
C LEU A 162 20.50 1.31 -7.65
N PRO A 163 20.31 2.07 -8.74
CA PRO A 163 21.42 2.65 -9.47
C PRO A 163 22.14 3.70 -8.61
N GLU A 164 23.46 3.59 -8.49
CA GLU A 164 24.30 4.57 -7.78
C GLU A 164 24.30 5.95 -8.47
N SER A 165 24.14 5.96 -9.80
CA SER A 165 24.04 7.18 -10.59
C SER A 165 22.98 7.08 -11.69
N LYS A 166 22.64 8.21 -12.31
CA LYS A 166 21.70 8.27 -13.46
C LYS A 166 22.18 7.46 -14.67
N TYR A 167 23.47 7.11 -14.71
CA TYR A 167 24.13 6.40 -15.80
C TYR A 167 24.36 4.91 -15.50
N SER A 168 23.97 4.43 -14.31
CA SER A 168 24.01 3.00 -13.98
C SER A 168 22.60 2.41 -14.03
N PRO A 169 22.44 1.14 -14.47
CA PRO A 169 21.19 0.42 -14.36
C PRO A 169 20.96 -0.08 -12.93
N CYS A 170 19.70 -0.42 -12.64
CA CYS A 170 19.35 -1.21 -11.48
C CYS A 170 19.87 -2.66 -11.66
N VAL A 171 20.44 -3.28 -10.62
CA VAL A 171 21.04 -4.62 -10.75
C VAL A 171 20.19 -5.66 -10.04
N LEU A 172 19.80 -6.71 -10.76
CA LEU A 172 19.18 -7.90 -10.16
C LEU A 172 20.26 -8.74 -9.48
N SER A 173 20.41 -8.61 -8.17
CA SER A 173 21.47 -9.29 -7.42
C SER A 173 21.07 -10.69 -6.97
N HIS A 174 19.79 -10.91 -6.66
CA HIS A 174 19.28 -12.22 -6.23
C HIS A 174 17.93 -12.50 -6.86
N TRP A 175 17.71 -13.74 -7.28
CA TRP A 175 16.44 -14.16 -7.86
C TRP A 175 16.25 -15.65 -7.63
N GLN A 176 15.24 -16.02 -6.85
CA GLN A 176 15.10 -17.40 -6.40
C GLN A 176 13.64 -17.76 -6.11
N HIS A 177 13.36 -19.05 -6.22
CA HIS A 177 12.09 -19.68 -5.97
C HIS A 177 12.27 -20.80 -4.95
N HIS A 178 11.31 -20.95 -4.04
CA HIS A 178 11.31 -21.98 -3.01
C HIS A 178 9.91 -22.55 -2.81
N GLU A 179 9.79 -23.88 -2.86
CA GLU A 179 8.55 -24.59 -2.51
C GLU A 179 8.47 -24.76 -0.99
N ILE A 180 7.44 -24.16 -0.38
CA ILE A 180 7.14 -24.30 1.04
C ILE A 180 6.47 -25.66 1.31
N ASN A 181 5.62 -26.13 0.40
CA ASN A 181 4.74 -27.24 0.72
C ASN A 181 4.29 -28.11 -0.46
N ASP A 182 4.34 -29.44 -0.28
CA ASP A 182 3.76 -30.43 -1.18
C ASP A 182 2.56 -31.20 -0.55
N LYS A 183 2.29 -31.05 0.76
CA LYS A 183 1.34 -31.88 1.55
C LYS A 183 0.56 -31.09 2.62
N LYS A 184 -0.40 -31.70 3.32
CA LYS A 184 -1.08 -31.02 4.44
C LYS A 184 -0.10 -30.82 5.61
N LEU A 185 0.26 -29.57 5.92
CA LEU A 185 1.15 -29.23 7.03
C LEU A 185 0.35 -28.73 8.24
N HIS A 186 0.79 -29.15 9.43
CA HIS A 186 0.36 -28.54 10.68
C HIS A 186 0.90 -27.10 10.79
N LEU A 187 0.18 -26.21 11.46
CA LEU A 187 0.51 -24.78 11.56
C LEU A 187 1.93 -24.51 12.10
N SER A 188 2.37 -25.30 13.09
CA SER A 188 3.70 -25.19 13.67
C SER A 188 4.82 -25.48 12.67
N GLU A 189 4.60 -26.44 11.77
CA GLU A 189 5.56 -26.80 10.73
C GLU A 189 5.56 -25.74 9.63
N LEU A 190 4.37 -25.25 9.23
CA LEU A 190 4.24 -24.14 8.29
C LEU A 190 5.02 -22.90 8.77
N ALA A 191 4.89 -22.55 10.05
CA ALA A 191 5.61 -21.42 10.63
C ALA A 191 7.14 -21.61 10.58
N ARG A 192 7.65 -22.81 10.90
CA ARG A 192 9.08 -23.12 10.79
C ARG A 192 9.59 -23.00 9.37
N ARG A 193 8.83 -23.50 8.38
CA ARG A 193 9.19 -23.38 6.97
C ARG A 193 9.18 -21.93 6.50
N CYS A 194 8.19 -21.13 6.89
CA CYS A 194 8.17 -19.70 6.58
C CYS A 194 9.39 -18.96 7.16
N ILE A 195 9.78 -19.28 8.40
CA ILE A 195 10.99 -18.71 9.02
C ILE A 195 12.25 -19.14 8.23
N TYR A 196 12.36 -20.43 7.88
CA TYR A 196 13.47 -20.94 7.07
C TYR A 196 13.57 -20.24 5.71
N VAL A 197 12.47 -20.11 4.98
CA VAL A 197 12.43 -19.39 3.71
C VAL A 197 12.79 -17.94 3.89
N THR A 198 12.26 -17.29 4.93
CA THR A 198 12.63 -15.91 5.26
C THR A 198 14.14 -15.79 5.39
N HIS A 199 14.81 -16.67 6.14
CA HIS A 199 16.28 -16.68 6.26
C HIS A 199 17.04 -16.83 4.93
N GLN A 200 16.45 -17.43 3.90
CA GLN A 200 17.05 -17.47 2.56
C GLN A 200 16.86 -16.17 1.77
N ILE A 201 15.86 -15.37 2.11
CA ILE A 201 15.64 -14.06 1.48
C ILE A 201 16.76 -13.12 1.96
N PRO A 202 17.53 -12.50 1.04
CA PRO A 202 18.62 -11.61 1.38
C PRO A 202 18.17 -10.38 2.19
N GLU A 203 19.09 -9.80 2.93
CA GLU A 203 18.87 -8.52 3.60
C GLU A 203 18.75 -7.38 2.59
N ALA A 204 17.86 -6.42 2.89
CA ALA A 204 17.62 -5.23 2.09
C ALA A 204 16.97 -4.15 2.95
N ASP A 205 16.99 -2.91 2.46
CA ASP A 205 16.43 -1.76 3.20
C ASP A 205 14.90 -1.86 3.31
N CYS A 206 14.25 -2.45 2.29
CA CYS A 206 12.82 -2.74 2.35
C CYS A 206 12.38 -3.99 1.56
N TYR A 207 11.24 -4.53 1.97
CA TYR A 207 10.59 -5.72 1.44
C TYR A 207 9.20 -5.37 0.90
N ILE A 208 8.91 -5.84 -0.32
CA ILE A 208 7.71 -5.47 -1.06
C ILE A 208 6.86 -6.70 -1.31
N LEU A 209 5.61 -6.67 -0.86
CA LEU A 209 4.61 -7.67 -1.17
C LEU A 209 3.51 -7.05 -2.01
N GLU A 210 2.75 -7.87 -2.73
CA GLU A 210 1.50 -7.41 -3.29
C GLU A 210 0.41 -7.39 -2.22
N ASN A 211 -0.39 -6.33 -2.18
CA ASN A 211 -1.51 -6.21 -1.27
C ASN A 211 -2.51 -7.36 -1.50
N PRO A 212 -2.77 -8.21 -0.50
CA PRO A 212 -3.66 -9.35 -0.65
C PRO A 212 -5.07 -8.90 -1.02
N GLN A 213 -5.82 -9.79 -1.67
CA GLN A 213 -7.25 -9.57 -1.84
C GLN A 213 -7.90 -9.57 -0.45
N MET A 214 -8.41 -8.42 -0.01
CA MET A 214 -9.24 -8.36 1.19
C MET A 214 -10.50 -9.17 0.93
N ALA A 215 -10.62 -10.33 1.58
CA ALA A 215 -11.88 -11.04 1.63
C ALA A 215 -12.89 -10.13 2.33
N GLN A 216 -13.89 -9.65 1.59
CA GLN A 216 -15.07 -9.12 2.23
C GLN A 216 -15.80 -10.30 2.87
N ALA A 217 -16.33 -10.13 4.07
CA ALA A 217 -17.25 -11.08 4.66
C ALA A 217 -18.53 -11.09 3.79
N SER A 218 -18.51 -11.84 2.69
CA SER A 218 -19.66 -12.00 1.81
C SER A 218 -20.53 -13.13 2.35
N SER A 219 -21.85 -12.91 2.35
CA SER A 219 -22.85 -13.92 2.69
C SER A 219 -22.90 -15.10 1.70
N ASN A 220 -22.25 -14.95 0.53
CA ASN A 220 -22.00 -16.03 -0.42
C ASN A 220 -20.49 -16.26 -0.52
N PRO A 221 -19.91 -17.06 0.38
CA PRO A 221 -18.51 -17.40 0.29
C PRO A 221 -18.41 -18.43 -0.84
N GLY A 222 -17.53 -18.21 -1.82
CA GLY A 222 -17.40 -19.10 -3.00
C GLY A 222 -17.01 -20.53 -2.63
N SER A 223 -16.52 -21.33 -3.58
CA SER A 223 -16.10 -22.72 -3.31
C SER A 223 -15.25 -22.87 -2.03
N ILE A 224 -15.53 -23.88 -1.21
CA ILE A 224 -14.79 -24.21 0.02
C ILE A 224 -13.30 -24.38 -0.28
N ASP A 225 -12.95 -24.99 -1.42
CA ASP A 225 -11.56 -25.17 -1.84
C ASP A 225 -10.88 -23.82 -2.09
N GLN A 226 -11.58 -22.88 -2.72
CA GLN A 226 -11.06 -21.53 -2.95
C GLN A 226 -10.86 -20.78 -1.63
N GLN A 227 -11.76 -20.97 -0.65
CA GLN A 227 -11.60 -20.40 0.68
C GLN A 227 -10.37 -20.99 1.39
N ASN A 228 -10.18 -22.30 1.33
CA ASN A 228 -9.04 -22.97 1.94
C ASN A 228 -7.72 -22.49 1.34
N VAL A 229 -7.64 -22.35 0.01
CA VAL A 229 -6.46 -21.79 -0.68
C VAL A 229 -6.21 -20.34 -0.23
N ASN A 230 -7.26 -19.53 -0.13
CA ASN A 230 -7.13 -18.13 0.31
C ASN A 230 -6.66 -18.04 1.77
N ILE A 231 -7.18 -18.90 2.66
CA ILE A 231 -6.77 -18.97 4.06
C ILE A 231 -5.30 -19.38 4.17
N GLN A 232 -4.89 -20.45 3.47
CA GLN A 232 -3.49 -20.89 3.47
C GLN A 232 -2.55 -19.80 2.96
N LYS A 233 -2.90 -19.16 1.84
CA LYS A 233 -2.13 -18.05 1.30
C LYS A 233 -2.05 -16.87 2.28
N ALA A 234 -3.15 -16.53 2.96
CA ALA A 234 -3.18 -15.49 3.97
C ALA A 234 -2.30 -15.83 5.19
N GLN A 235 -2.29 -17.08 5.63
CA GLN A 235 -1.43 -17.55 6.72
C GLN A 235 0.05 -17.43 6.36
N VAL A 236 0.45 -17.94 5.19
CA VAL A 236 1.84 -17.81 4.70
C VAL A 236 2.22 -16.34 4.56
N THR A 237 1.32 -15.52 4.00
CA THR A 237 1.56 -14.08 3.85
C THR A 237 1.76 -13.42 5.21
N ALA A 238 0.91 -13.67 6.20
CA ALA A 238 1.03 -13.09 7.53
C ALA A 238 2.33 -13.51 8.24
N MET A 239 2.69 -14.79 8.18
CA MET A 239 3.91 -15.32 8.81
C MET A 239 5.18 -14.72 8.17
N MET A 240 5.24 -14.74 6.84
CA MET A 240 6.36 -14.16 6.08
C MET A 240 6.47 -12.65 6.31
N SER A 241 5.35 -11.93 6.23
CA SER A 241 5.32 -10.49 6.48
C SER A 241 5.82 -10.15 7.88
N TYR A 242 5.36 -10.86 8.91
CA TYR A 242 5.85 -10.65 10.27
C TYR A 242 7.35 -10.95 10.40
N ALA A 243 7.82 -12.06 9.83
CA ALA A 243 9.22 -12.45 9.88
C ALA A 243 10.15 -11.45 9.16
N LEU A 244 9.69 -10.88 8.03
CA LEU A 244 10.41 -9.82 7.31
C LEU A 244 10.36 -8.48 8.06
N MET A 245 9.22 -8.12 8.65
CA MET A 245 9.08 -6.93 9.49
C MET A 245 9.99 -6.98 10.71
N ALA A 246 10.14 -8.16 11.32
CA ALA A 246 11.00 -8.37 12.48
C ALA A 246 12.50 -8.16 12.19
N ARG A 247 12.90 -8.00 10.92
CA ARG A 247 14.26 -7.61 10.53
C ARG A 247 14.53 -6.11 10.68
N ALA A 248 13.48 -5.29 10.81
CA ALA A 248 13.66 -3.87 11.06
C ALA A 248 14.40 -3.65 12.38
N ASN A 249 15.23 -2.61 12.44
CA ASN A 249 15.89 -2.23 13.68
C ASN A 249 14.81 -1.76 14.68
N PRO A 250 14.72 -2.33 15.90
CA PRO A 250 13.69 -1.94 16.87
C PRO A 250 13.76 -0.47 17.30
N ASN A 251 14.89 0.20 17.07
CA ASN A 251 15.07 1.62 17.34
C ASN A 251 14.59 2.54 16.20
N ASP A 252 14.30 1.98 15.01
CA ASP A 252 13.79 2.75 13.88
C ASP A 252 12.26 2.59 13.81
N ALA A 253 11.54 3.69 13.92
CA ALA A 253 10.08 3.70 13.82
C ALA A 253 9.57 3.47 12.38
N LYS A 254 10.47 3.37 11.40
CA LYS A 254 10.15 3.19 9.99
C LYS A 254 9.77 1.75 9.67
N SER A 255 8.72 1.58 8.86
CA SER A 255 8.37 0.27 8.30
C SER A 255 9.39 -0.13 7.23
N ASN A 256 9.96 -1.32 7.33
CA ASN A 256 10.76 -1.92 6.25
C ASN A 256 9.90 -2.78 5.30
N LEU A 257 8.62 -3.02 5.61
CA LEU A 257 7.70 -3.81 4.79
C LEU A 257 6.64 -2.92 4.15
N PHE A 258 6.40 -3.10 2.85
CA PHE A 258 5.38 -2.38 2.10
C PHE A 258 4.55 -3.30 1.22
N TYR A 259 3.28 -2.94 1.06
CA TYR A 259 2.34 -3.63 0.19
C TYR A 259 2.02 -2.77 -1.02
N LEU A 260 2.43 -3.22 -2.20
CA LEU A 260 2.08 -2.59 -3.47
C LEU A 260 0.61 -2.86 -3.80
N ARG A 261 -0.10 -1.85 -4.29
CA ARG A 261 -1.51 -1.97 -4.68
C ARG A 261 -1.72 -3.15 -5.65
N ARG A 262 -2.76 -3.95 -5.38
CA ARG A 262 -3.12 -5.10 -6.23
C ARG A 262 -3.29 -4.69 -7.69
N PHE A 263 -2.77 -5.51 -8.60
CA PHE A 263 -2.77 -5.30 -10.05
C PHE A 263 -1.99 -4.08 -10.55
N LEU A 264 -1.32 -3.32 -9.68
CA LEU A 264 -0.53 -2.17 -10.12
C LEU A 264 0.61 -2.61 -11.03
N THR A 265 1.33 -3.67 -10.65
CA THR A 265 2.38 -4.28 -11.48
C THR A 265 1.84 -4.73 -12.83
N ALA A 266 0.72 -5.45 -12.85
CA ALA A 266 0.12 -5.93 -14.10
C ALA A 266 -0.31 -4.78 -15.02
N ARG A 267 -0.81 -3.67 -14.47
CA ARG A 267 -1.13 -2.47 -15.25
C ARG A 267 0.10 -1.77 -15.80
N LEU A 268 1.15 -1.65 -14.99
CA LEU A 268 2.38 -0.98 -15.40
C LEU A 268 3.03 -1.68 -16.60
N PHE A 269 3.02 -3.02 -16.61
CA PHE A 269 3.67 -3.83 -17.65
C PHE A 269 2.70 -4.38 -18.70
N ASN A 270 1.45 -3.88 -18.76
CA ASN A 270 0.42 -4.32 -19.71
C ASN A 270 0.11 -5.83 -19.66
N HIS A 271 0.19 -6.43 -18.47
CA HIS A 271 -0.20 -7.83 -18.22
C HIS A 271 -1.63 -7.98 -17.68
N LEU A 272 -2.42 -6.91 -17.66
CA LEU A 272 -3.81 -6.96 -17.22
C LEU A 272 -4.74 -6.92 -18.45
N VAL A 273 -5.43 -8.03 -18.73
CA VAL A 273 -6.44 -8.12 -19.80
C VAL A 273 -7.80 -8.38 -19.14
N GLY A 274 -8.70 -7.40 -19.22
CA GLY A 274 -9.96 -7.43 -18.46
C GLY A 274 -9.69 -7.43 -16.96
N THR A 275 -10.02 -8.54 -16.29
CA THR A 275 -9.78 -8.78 -14.86
C THR A 275 -8.62 -9.75 -14.60
N GLU A 276 -8.03 -10.32 -15.65
CA GLU A 276 -7.07 -11.41 -15.56
C GLU A 276 -5.64 -10.97 -15.83
N ARG A 277 -4.70 -11.68 -15.20
CA ARG A 277 -3.26 -11.52 -15.48
C ARG A 277 -2.85 -12.46 -16.58
N VAL A 278 -2.16 -11.93 -17.58
CA VAL A 278 -1.46 -12.74 -18.58
C VAL A 278 -0.02 -13.02 -18.14
N SER A 279 0.63 -13.97 -18.82
CA SER A 279 2.01 -14.35 -18.57
C SER A 279 2.95 -13.15 -18.68
N SER A 280 3.93 -13.09 -17.79
CA SER A 280 4.97 -12.06 -17.76
C SER A 280 6.30 -12.51 -18.38
N GLU A 281 6.38 -13.79 -18.77
CA GLU A 281 7.59 -14.44 -19.29
C GLU A 281 8.21 -13.69 -20.49
N ASP A 282 7.42 -13.33 -21.49
CA ASP A 282 7.93 -12.64 -22.69
C ASP A 282 8.49 -11.26 -22.38
N THR A 283 7.88 -10.54 -21.44
CA THR A 283 8.38 -9.24 -20.99
C THR A 283 9.75 -9.37 -20.34
N ILE A 284 9.96 -10.41 -19.53
CA ILE A 284 11.26 -10.70 -18.92
C ILE A 284 12.29 -11.07 -19.98
N LEU A 285 11.95 -11.96 -20.91
CA LEU A 285 12.86 -12.35 -21.99
C LEU A 285 13.26 -11.15 -22.86
N ASN A 286 12.34 -10.23 -23.12
CA ASN A 286 12.64 -9.00 -23.85
C ASN A 286 13.55 -8.06 -23.04
N MET A 287 13.33 -7.93 -21.72
CA MET A 287 14.23 -7.17 -20.85
C MET A 287 15.65 -7.77 -20.78
N MET A 288 15.79 -9.09 -20.86
CA MET A 288 17.10 -9.75 -20.88
C MET A 288 17.86 -9.60 -22.21
N ARG A 289 17.17 -9.34 -23.31
CA ARG A 289 17.75 -9.20 -24.66
C ARG A 289 18.22 -7.77 -24.98
N THR A 290 18.04 -6.82 -24.07
CA THR A 290 18.48 -5.44 -24.29
C THR A 290 20.00 -5.36 -24.34
N HIS A 291 20.54 -4.41 -25.13
CA HIS A 291 21.98 -4.33 -25.45
C HIS A 291 22.92 -4.31 -24.24
N TYR A 292 22.57 -3.62 -23.14
CA TYR A 292 23.36 -3.61 -21.90
C TYR A 292 23.30 -4.92 -21.07
N ASN A 293 22.49 -5.89 -21.49
CA ASN A 293 22.47 -7.25 -20.95
C ASN A 293 23.21 -8.25 -21.87
N MET A 294 23.71 -7.79 -23.02
CA MET A 294 24.54 -8.55 -23.93
C MET A 294 26.02 -8.27 -23.66
N GLU A 295 26.89 -9.24 -23.95
CA GLU A 295 28.35 -9.13 -23.72
C GLU A 295 29.03 -8.20 -24.74
N GLU A 296 28.37 -7.92 -25.86
CA GLU A 296 28.81 -6.98 -26.89
C GLU A 296 28.35 -5.56 -26.52
N GLN A 297 29.24 -4.79 -25.90
CA GLN A 297 29.01 -3.36 -25.68
C GLN A 297 29.07 -2.63 -27.04
N PRO A 298 28.06 -1.82 -27.41
CA PRO A 298 28.22 -0.92 -28.53
C PRO A 298 29.27 0.15 -28.16
N GLU A 299 30.24 0.38 -29.04
CA GLU A 299 31.28 1.42 -28.95
C GLU A 299 30.73 2.85 -29.10
N HIS A 300 29.57 3.16 -28.50
CA HIS A 300 28.96 4.48 -28.61
C HIS A 300 28.92 5.21 -27.27
N ASP A 301 29.72 6.28 -27.25
CA ASP A 301 29.93 7.33 -26.25
C ASP A 301 28.67 8.17 -25.91
N GLU A 302 27.47 7.65 -26.15
CA GLU A 302 26.25 8.31 -25.70
C GLU A 302 26.00 7.98 -24.23
N LYS A 303 26.03 9.01 -23.38
CA LYS A 303 25.64 8.93 -21.96
C LYS A 303 24.16 8.58 -21.83
N LEU A 304 23.81 7.32 -22.06
CA LEU A 304 22.44 6.82 -21.94
C LEU A 304 21.99 6.89 -20.48
N TYR A 305 20.79 7.42 -20.26
CA TYR A 305 20.14 7.40 -18.94
C TYR A 305 19.67 5.97 -18.64
N LEU A 306 20.50 5.22 -17.91
CA LEU A 306 20.25 3.80 -17.61
C LEU A 306 19.47 3.57 -16.32
N CYS A 307 19.17 4.62 -15.54
CA CYS A 307 18.48 4.45 -14.25
C CYS A 307 17.09 3.78 -14.35
N SER A 308 16.46 3.78 -15.53
CA SER A 308 15.19 3.09 -15.79
C SER A 308 15.36 1.63 -16.22
N GLN A 309 16.60 1.22 -16.52
CA GLN A 309 16.95 -0.10 -17.03
C GLN A 309 17.38 -1.05 -15.92
N VAL A 310 17.37 -2.34 -16.24
CA VAL A 310 17.75 -3.40 -15.32
C VAL A 310 18.80 -4.29 -15.96
N GLN A 311 19.86 -4.55 -15.20
CA GLN A 311 20.90 -5.51 -15.54
C GLN A 311 20.56 -6.90 -14.99
N PHE A 312 20.66 -7.91 -15.85
CA PHE A 312 20.46 -9.32 -15.53
C PHE A 312 21.80 -10.06 -15.62
N PRO A 313 22.46 -10.33 -14.48
CA PRO A 313 23.70 -11.11 -14.44
C PRO A 313 23.59 -12.45 -15.16
N ALA A 314 24.67 -12.88 -15.84
CA ALA A 314 24.68 -14.07 -16.69
C ALA A 314 24.28 -15.35 -15.93
N ASN A 315 24.71 -15.50 -14.68
CA ASN A 315 24.33 -16.61 -13.81
C ASN A 315 22.82 -16.64 -13.54
N LEU A 316 22.17 -15.49 -13.33
CA LEU A 316 20.73 -15.41 -13.08
C LEU A 316 19.93 -15.64 -14.37
N ARG A 317 20.41 -15.18 -15.52
CA ARG A 317 19.83 -15.51 -16.83
C ARG A 317 19.88 -17.01 -17.10
N ALA A 318 21.03 -17.64 -16.84
CA ALA A 318 21.21 -19.08 -16.99
C ALA A 318 20.39 -19.91 -15.98
N MET A 319 20.18 -19.39 -14.77
CA MET A 319 19.27 -20.00 -13.79
C MET A 319 17.82 -19.92 -14.31
N TYR A 320 17.38 -18.75 -14.76
CA TYR A 320 16.02 -18.54 -15.24
C TYR A 320 15.67 -19.41 -16.45
N SER A 321 16.62 -19.68 -17.36
CA SER A 321 16.37 -20.55 -18.51
C SER A 321 16.22 -22.03 -18.15
N LYS A 322 16.76 -22.47 -17.01
CA LYS A 322 16.75 -23.87 -16.56
C LYS A 322 15.56 -24.25 -15.69
N VAL A 323 14.92 -23.28 -15.04
CA VAL A 323 13.78 -23.55 -14.15
C VAL A 323 12.48 -23.78 -14.94
N GLU A 324 11.52 -24.47 -14.31
CA GLU A 324 10.25 -24.85 -14.93
C GLU A 324 9.37 -23.64 -15.25
N ARG A 325 8.47 -23.78 -16.22
CA ARG A 325 7.66 -22.65 -16.73
C ARG A 325 6.82 -21.95 -15.65
N TYR A 326 6.19 -22.69 -14.74
CA TYR A 326 5.41 -22.06 -13.66
C TYR A 326 6.31 -21.33 -12.65
N GLN A 327 7.52 -21.84 -12.40
CA GLN A 327 8.50 -21.17 -11.54
C GLN A 327 8.99 -19.88 -12.18
N ARG A 328 9.25 -19.90 -13.50
CA ARG A 328 9.57 -18.70 -14.29
C ARG A 328 8.50 -17.63 -14.16
N GLU A 329 7.23 -17.99 -14.21
CA GLU A 329 6.14 -17.03 -14.02
C GLU A 329 6.14 -16.42 -12.60
N LEU A 330 6.33 -17.23 -11.56
CA LEU A 330 6.40 -16.73 -10.17
C LEU A 330 7.64 -15.85 -9.92
N LEU A 331 8.79 -16.23 -10.50
CA LEU A 331 10.02 -15.45 -10.50
C LEU A 331 9.82 -14.11 -11.22
N SER A 332 9.19 -14.13 -12.40
CA SER A 332 8.86 -12.94 -13.19
C SER A 332 7.95 -12.00 -12.41
N GLN A 333 6.93 -12.53 -11.75
CA GLN A 333 6.04 -11.73 -10.90
C GLN A 333 6.75 -11.11 -9.71
N ALA A 334 7.65 -11.84 -9.04
CA ALA A 334 8.45 -11.29 -7.93
C ALA A 334 9.37 -10.15 -8.39
N PHE A 335 10.02 -10.34 -9.54
CA PHE A 335 10.86 -9.34 -10.17
C PHE A 335 10.09 -8.09 -10.57
N LEU A 336 9.00 -8.23 -11.33
CA LEU A 336 8.18 -7.11 -11.79
C LEU A 336 7.50 -6.39 -10.62
N LEU A 337 7.15 -7.10 -9.56
CA LEU A 337 6.66 -6.48 -8.33
C LEU A 337 7.70 -5.51 -7.76
N ASN A 338 8.95 -5.95 -7.63
CA ASN A 338 10.03 -5.09 -7.14
C ASN A 338 10.33 -3.94 -8.11
N LEU A 339 10.41 -4.23 -9.40
CA LEU A 339 10.69 -3.22 -10.43
C LEU A 339 9.60 -2.14 -10.49
N ALA A 340 8.33 -2.51 -10.31
CA ALA A 340 7.23 -1.56 -10.23
C ALA A 340 7.37 -0.64 -9.02
N PHE A 341 7.78 -1.18 -7.87
CA PHE A 341 8.07 -0.38 -6.67
C PHE A 341 9.22 0.60 -6.92
N VAL A 342 10.35 0.11 -7.47
CA VAL A 342 11.50 0.96 -7.81
C VAL A 342 11.08 2.09 -8.75
N ARG A 343 10.37 1.79 -9.85
CA ARG A 343 9.97 2.81 -10.84
C ARG A 343 8.94 3.80 -10.30
N LEU A 344 7.89 3.33 -9.64
CA LEU A 344 6.76 4.19 -9.24
C LEU A 344 7.01 4.93 -7.92
N VAL A 345 7.72 4.30 -6.98
CA VAL A 345 7.91 4.85 -5.64
C VAL A 345 9.30 5.44 -5.50
N LEU A 346 10.36 4.66 -5.74
CA LEU A 346 11.73 5.09 -5.44
C LEU A 346 12.28 6.08 -6.46
N LEU A 347 12.13 5.81 -7.76
CA LEU A 347 12.62 6.67 -8.84
C LEU A 347 11.58 7.70 -9.29
N GLN A 348 10.31 7.49 -8.96
CA GLN A 348 9.19 8.33 -9.38
C GLN A 348 9.19 8.61 -10.89
N ASP A 349 9.44 7.57 -11.70
CA ASP A 349 9.51 7.68 -13.15
C ASP A 349 8.18 8.19 -13.72
N ALA A 350 8.24 9.38 -14.33
CA ALA A 350 7.08 10.06 -14.89
C ALA A 350 6.36 9.21 -15.95
N SER A 351 7.11 8.45 -16.76
CA SER A 351 6.53 7.58 -17.78
C SER A 351 5.71 6.46 -17.13
N SER A 352 6.32 5.73 -16.20
CA SER A 352 5.66 4.66 -15.43
C SER A 352 4.44 5.16 -14.67
N ILE A 353 4.53 6.31 -14.00
CA ILE A 353 3.42 6.92 -13.28
C ILE A 353 2.28 7.28 -14.23
N SER A 354 2.59 7.82 -15.42
CA SER A 354 1.58 8.18 -16.41
C SER A 354 0.81 6.95 -16.92
N THR A 355 1.48 5.82 -17.08
CA THR A 355 0.87 4.55 -17.53
C THR A 355 -0.21 4.07 -16.56
N VAL A 356 0.03 4.17 -15.26
CA VAL A 356 -0.89 3.66 -14.22
C VAL A 356 -1.89 4.70 -13.69
N SER A 357 -1.61 5.99 -13.91
CA SER A 357 -2.43 7.11 -13.44
C SER A 357 -3.51 7.55 -14.44
N ARG A 358 -3.44 7.08 -15.69
CA ARG A 358 -4.50 7.31 -16.68
C ARG A 358 -5.78 6.60 -16.22
N SER A 359 -6.65 7.35 -15.55
CA SER A 359 -8.08 7.13 -15.56
C SER A 359 -8.52 6.89 -17.01
N SER A 360 -9.06 5.70 -17.25
CA SER A 360 -9.62 5.21 -18.50
C SER A 360 -10.45 6.29 -19.21
N LYS A 361 -9.90 6.83 -20.31
CA LYS A 361 -10.56 7.38 -21.51
C LYS A 361 -9.50 8.08 -22.37
N LYS A 362 -8.80 7.33 -23.21
CA LYS A 362 -8.50 7.87 -24.55
C LYS A 362 -9.76 7.55 -25.36
N LEU A 363 -10.58 8.57 -25.62
CA LEU A 363 -11.49 8.50 -26.76
C LEU A 363 -10.64 8.28 -28.02
N PRO A 364 -11.12 7.48 -29.00
CA PRO A 364 -10.46 7.40 -30.30
C PRO A 364 -10.34 8.82 -30.83
N THR A 365 -9.13 9.20 -31.23
CA THR A 365 -8.95 10.43 -32.00
C THR A 365 -9.31 10.04 -33.43
N ASP A 366 -10.38 10.64 -33.97
CA ASP A 366 -10.75 10.53 -35.38
C ASP A 366 -9.61 11.13 -36.24
N GLN A 367 -8.61 10.32 -36.53
CA GLN A 367 -7.58 10.55 -37.55
C GLN A 367 -7.16 9.20 -38.15
N GLU A 368 -8.15 8.43 -38.61
CA GLU A 368 -8.00 7.44 -39.68
C GLU A 368 -9.25 7.52 -40.55
N LEU A 369 -9.44 8.67 -41.18
CA LEU A 369 -10.19 8.84 -42.41
C LEU A 369 -9.37 9.79 -43.27
N ASP A 370 -8.41 9.21 -44.00
CA ASP A 370 -8.07 9.55 -45.38
C ASP A 370 -7.36 8.34 -46.02
#